data_AF-A0A2G6ZMD7-F1
#
_entry.id   AF-A0A2G6ZMD7-F1
#
_cell.length_a   1.000
_cell.length_b   1.000
_cell.length_c   1.000
_cell.angle_alpha   90.00
_cell.angle_beta   90.00
_cell.angle_gamma   90.00
#
_symmetry.space_group_name_H-M   'P 1'
#
loop_
_entity.id
_entity.type
_entity.pdbx_description
1 polymer ?
#
loop_
_entity_poly.entity_id
_entity_poly.type
_entity_poly.pdbx_seq_one_letter_code
_entity_poly.pdbx_strand_id
1 'polypeptide(L)'
;MPQKHAGSLLLTCLQIVPLVALGQQVYRCEINGKTGYSHEPCVGAKAIDTTPTQGVDKMTGQSKKGADVRKAEHNRRLAEAIQPLTGKTPEEMEVATRRQKLSPLEKHNCTLLDSALPQLHQNAAGANTEEKDKAEGQLYKARKAFRDLRC
;
A
#
# COMPACT_ATOMS: atom_id res chain seq x y z
N MET A 1 -28.19 27.50 43.14
CA MET A 1 -27.15 27.99 42.19
C MET A 1 -26.00 26.99 42.20
N PRO A 2 -25.49 26.56 41.02
CA PRO A 2 -24.96 25.21 40.83
C PRO A 2 -23.43 25.09 40.86
N GLN A 3 -22.95 23.95 41.36
CA GLN A 3 -21.62 23.38 41.10
C GLN A 3 -21.45 23.09 39.60
N LYS A 4 -20.26 23.36 39.05
CA LYS A 4 -19.83 22.84 37.74
C LYS A 4 -18.43 22.26 37.85
N HIS A 5 -18.36 20.93 37.84
CA HIS A 5 -17.13 20.18 37.69
C HIS A 5 -16.56 20.37 36.29
N ALA A 6 -15.28 20.73 36.20
CA ALA A 6 -14.51 20.74 34.97
C ALA A 6 -14.14 19.28 34.61
N GLY A 7 -14.98 18.63 33.81
CA GLY A 7 -14.67 17.36 33.18
C GLY A 7 -13.78 17.59 31.97
N SER A 8 -12.47 17.34 32.12
CA SER A 8 -11.52 17.27 31.01
C SER A 8 -11.73 15.94 30.28
N LEU A 9 -12.46 15.97 29.16
CA LEU A 9 -12.59 14.84 28.26
C LEU A 9 -11.35 14.81 27.34
N LEU A 10 -10.39 13.96 27.68
CA LEU A 10 -9.32 13.57 26.76
C LEU A 10 -9.93 12.74 25.63
N LEU A 11 -10.23 13.43 24.53
CA LEU A 11 -10.63 12.84 23.26
C LEU A 11 -9.41 12.13 22.65
N THR A 12 -9.25 10.84 22.94
CA THR A 12 -8.24 10.00 22.29
C THR A 12 -8.59 9.84 20.81
N CYS A 13 -7.88 10.56 19.95
CA CYS A 13 -7.93 10.39 18.50
C CYS A 13 -7.56 8.94 18.14
N LEU A 14 -8.57 8.19 17.69
CA LEU A 14 -8.40 6.93 16.98
C LEU A 14 -7.66 7.23 15.67
N GLN A 15 -6.35 7.03 15.65
CA GLN A 15 -5.52 7.19 14.45
C GLN A 15 -5.87 6.06 13.48
N ILE A 16 -6.75 6.35 12.52
CA ILE A 16 -7.00 5.50 11.37
C ILE A 16 -5.74 5.58 10.51
N VAL A 17 -4.90 4.55 10.57
CA VAL A 17 -3.77 4.39 9.64
C VAL A 17 -4.37 4.07 8.28
N PRO A 18 -4.22 4.91 7.24
CA PRO A 18 -4.68 4.56 5.91
C PRO A 18 -3.82 3.40 5.42
N LEU A 19 -4.47 2.25 5.22
CA LEU A 19 -3.87 1.09 4.57
C LEU A 19 -3.62 1.50 3.12
N VAL A 20 -2.37 1.81 2.79
CA VAL A 20 -1.97 2.22 1.43
C VAL A 20 -2.33 1.07 0.49
N ALA A 21 -3.35 1.29 -0.33
CA ALA A 21 -3.74 0.36 -1.38
C ALA A 21 -2.57 0.26 -2.38
N LEU A 22 -1.88 -0.87 -2.37
CA LEU A 22 -0.73 -1.11 -3.23
C LEU A 22 -1.18 -1.40 -4.66
N GLY A 23 -1.44 -0.35 -5.44
CA GLY A 23 -1.33 -0.38 -6.90
C GLY A 23 0.09 -0.77 -7.33
N GLN A 24 0.28 -1.18 -8.59
CA GLN A 24 1.58 -1.62 -9.11
C GLN A 24 2.66 -0.55 -8.83
N GLN A 25 3.52 -0.78 -7.83
CA GLN A 25 4.51 0.21 -7.43
C GLN A 25 5.51 0.46 -8.56
N VAL A 26 5.51 1.67 -9.08
CA VAL A 26 6.56 2.17 -9.97
C VAL A 26 7.60 2.89 -9.13
N TYR A 27 8.86 2.56 -9.37
CA TYR A 27 10.01 3.13 -8.70
C TYR A 27 10.69 4.16 -9.59
N ARG A 28 10.94 5.34 -9.04
CA ARG A 28 11.83 6.35 -9.62
C ARG A 28 13.25 6.08 -9.15
N CYS A 29 14.11 5.72 -10.09
CA CYS A 29 15.53 5.42 -9.89
C CYS A 29 16.38 6.53 -10.49
N GLU A 30 17.38 7.02 -9.75
CA GLU A 30 18.41 7.93 -10.28
C GLU A 30 19.69 7.14 -10.50
N ILE A 31 20.08 6.94 -11.76
CA ILE A 31 21.29 6.19 -12.15
C ILE A 31 22.14 7.11 -13.02
N ASN A 32 23.37 7.43 -12.60
CA ASN A 32 24.31 8.29 -13.32
C ASN A 32 23.71 9.67 -13.71
N GLY A 33 22.94 10.28 -12.80
CA GLY A 33 22.27 11.57 -13.05
C GLY A 33 21.06 11.50 -14.00
N LYS A 34 20.67 10.31 -14.47
CA LYS A 34 19.47 10.10 -15.29
C LYS A 34 18.36 9.48 -14.43
N THR A 35 17.18 10.07 -14.49
CA THR A 35 15.99 9.53 -13.84
C THR A 35 15.33 8.49 -14.75
N GLY A 36 15.21 7.25 -14.28
CA GLY A 36 14.45 6.19 -14.92
C GLY A 36 13.26 5.75 -14.06
N TYR A 37 12.18 5.31 -14.70
CA TYR A 37 11.03 4.71 -14.04
C TYR A 37 11.02 3.22 -14.33
N SER A 38 10.93 2.40 -13.28
CA SER A 38 10.93 0.95 -13.42
C SER A 38 9.96 0.30 -12.44
N HIS A 39 9.47 -0.89 -12.80
CA HIS A 39 8.69 -1.75 -11.90
C HIS A 39 9.61 -2.61 -11.02
N GLU A 40 10.93 -2.51 -11.24
CA GLU A 40 11.95 -3.13 -10.42
C GLU A 40 12.44 -2.15 -9.35
N PRO A 41 12.44 -2.54 -8.06
CA PRO A 41 13.02 -1.72 -7.01
C PRO A 41 14.51 -1.50 -7.28
N CYS A 42 15.01 -0.31 -6.95
CA CYS A 42 16.43 0.03 -6.96
C CYS A 42 16.84 0.62 -5.59
N VAL A 43 18.14 0.71 -5.33
CA VAL A 43 18.66 1.35 -4.11
C VAL A 43 18.35 2.86 -4.19
N GLY A 44 17.92 3.45 -3.07
CA GLY A 44 17.51 4.86 -3.01
C GLY A 44 16.22 5.20 -3.76
N ALA A 45 15.47 4.20 -4.26
CA ALA A 45 14.28 4.44 -5.06
C ALA A 45 13.16 5.16 -4.28
N LYS A 46 12.57 6.15 -4.93
CA LYS A 46 11.29 6.73 -4.49
C LYS A 46 10.14 5.93 -5.10
N ALA A 47 9.34 5.31 -4.23
CA ALA A 47 8.11 4.64 -4.66
C ALA A 47 7.09 5.70 -5.07
N ILE A 48 6.45 5.50 -6.22
CA ILE A 48 5.41 6.38 -6.74
C ILE A 48 4.09 5.62 -6.69
N ASP A 49 3.08 6.27 -6.14
CA ASP A 49 1.70 5.78 -6.24
C ASP A 49 1.18 6.06 -7.65
N THR A 50 0.92 5.00 -8.41
CA THR A 50 0.37 5.08 -9.77
C THR A 50 -1.11 4.70 -9.79
N THR A 51 -1.80 4.73 -8.66
CA THR A 51 -3.25 4.51 -8.61
C THR A 51 -3.94 5.51 -9.54
N PRO A 52 -4.59 5.07 -10.63
CA PRO A 52 -5.24 5.99 -11.55
C PRO A 52 -6.29 6.80 -10.83
N THR A 53 -6.22 8.13 -10.93
CA THR A 53 -7.25 9.01 -10.38
C THR A 53 -8.55 8.75 -11.13
N GLN A 54 -9.60 8.36 -10.41
CA GLN A 54 -10.91 8.15 -11.01
C GLN A 54 -11.55 9.50 -11.32
N GLY A 55 -11.26 10.06 -12.50
CA GLY A 55 -11.90 11.28 -13.00
C GLY A 55 -13.41 11.10 -13.22
N VAL A 56 -14.13 12.21 -13.39
CA VAL A 56 -15.59 12.24 -13.60
C VAL A 56 -15.96 11.51 -14.90
N ASP A 57 -16.53 10.30 -14.80
CA ASP A 57 -16.77 9.43 -15.98
C ASP A 57 -18.04 9.81 -16.78
N LYS A 58 -18.98 10.54 -16.17
CA LYS A 58 -20.30 10.83 -16.73
C LYS A 58 -20.48 12.33 -17.00
N MET A 59 -20.29 12.76 -18.24
CA MET A 59 -20.87 14.02 -18.75
C MET A 59 -21.93 13.78 -19.83
N THR A 60 -21.96 12.61 -20.47
CA THR A 60 -22.82 12.32 -21.65
C THR A 60 -23.59 11.00 -21.55
N GLY A 61 -23.82 10.49 -20.33
CA GLY A 61 -24.63 9.28 -20.07
C GLY A 61 -23.91 7.93 -20.28
N GLN A 62 -22.88 7.86 -21.13
CA GLN A 62 -22.08 6.65 -21.33
C GLN A 62 -20.75 6.71 -20.56
N SER A 63 -20.50 5.70 -19.71
CA SER A 63 -19.24 5.57 -18.97
C SER A 63 -18.18 4.99 -19.89
N LYS A 64 -17.07 5.69 -20.11
CA LYS A 64 -15.91 5.19 -20.86
C LYS A 64 -14.81 4.68 -19.94
N LYS A 65 -15.16 3.96 -18.88
CA LYS A 65 -14.17 3.33 -17.99
C LYS A 65 -13.39 2.22 -18.71
N GLY A 66 -12.08 2.16 -18.48
CA GLY A 66 -11.21 1.07 -18.93
C GLY A 66 -11.62 -0.29 -18.37
N ALA A 67 -11.25 -1.38 -19.05
CA ALA A 67 -11.62 -2.73 -18.62
C ALA A 67 -11.03 -3.11 -17.25
N ASP A 68 -9.82 -2.62 -16.97
CA ASP A 68 -9.11 -2.69 -15.70
C ASP A 68 -9.89 -1.99 -14.58
N VAL A 69 -10.32 -0.75 -14.80
CA VAL A 69 -11.11 0.02 -13.82
C VAL A 69 -12.44 -0.66 -13.55
N ARG A 70 -13.15 -1.11 -14.60
CA ARG A 70 -14.43 -1.83 -14.44
C ARG A 70 -14.27 -3.12 -13.62
N LYS A 71 -13.17 -3.85 -13.85
CA LYS A 71 -12.86 -5.07 -13.12
C LYS A 71 -12.54 -4.76 -11.65
N ALA A 72 -11.72 -3.75 -11.37
CA ALA A 72 -11.38 -3.34 -10.01
C ALA A 72 -12.64 -2.94 -9.22
N GLU A 73 -13.52 -2.14 -9.81
CA GLU A 73 -14.79 -1.76 -9.17
C GLU A 73 -15.71 -2.95 -8.93
N HIS A 74 -15.81 -3.87 -9.89
CA HIS A 74 -16.63 -5.06 -9.74
C HIS A 74 -16.12 -5.93 -8.59
N ASN A 75 -14.80 -6.18 -8.52
CA ASN A 75 -14.18 -6.94 -7.44
C ASN A 75 -14.40 -6.27 -6.09
N ARG A 76 -14.28 -4.94 -6.02
CA ARG A 76 -14.55 -4.16 -4.80
C ARG A 76 -16.00 -4.34 -4.34
N ARG A 77 -16.98 -4.14 -5.24
CA ARG A 77 -18.41 -4.30 -4.92
C ARG A 77 -18.73 -5.72 -4.43
N LEU A 78 -18.13 -6.73 -5.06
CA LEU A 78 -18.28 -8.11 -4.63
C LEU A 78 -17.71 -8.33 -3.23
N ALA A 79 -16.51 -7.80 -2.96
CA ALA A 79 -15.88 -7.92 -1.65
C ALA A 79 -16.68 -7.23 -0.54
N GLU A 80 -17.24 -6.05 -0.81
CA GLU A 80 -18.14 -5.33 0.11
C GLU A 80 -19.40 -6.16 0.41
N ALA A 81 -19.99 -6.81 -0.60
CA ALA A 81 -21.20 -7.63 -0.42
C ALA A 81 -20.96 -8.88 0.44
N ILE A 82 -19.78 -9.49 0.36
CA ILE A 82 -19.44 -10.71 1.12
C ILE A 82 -18.69 -10.42 2.43
N GLN A 83 -18.30 -9.17 2.69
CA GLN A 83 -17.57 -8.76 3.89
C GLN A 83 -18.25 -9.23 5.20
N PRO A 84 -19.59 -9.17 5.38
CA PRO A 84 -20.23 -9.67 6.61
C PRO A 84 -20.03 -11.18 6.83
N LEU A 85 -19.78 -11.94 5.77
CA LEU A 85 -19.55 -13.39 5.82
C LEU A 85 -18.07 -13.72 6.01
N THR A 86 -17.17 -12.94 5.39
CA THR A 86 -15.73 -13.20 5.39
C THR A 86 -14.98 -12.49 6.51
N GLY A 87 -15.56 -11.42 7.06
CA GLY A 87 -14.93 -10.51 8.00
C GLY A 87 -13.80 -9.66 7.40
N LYS A 88 -13.57 -9.73 6.08
CA LYS A 88 -12.44 -9.09 5.40
C LYS A 88 -12.86 -7.82 4.68
N THR A 89 -12.06 -6.76 4.78
CA THR A 89 -12.27 -5.55 3.97
C THR A 89 -12.01 -5.84 2.48
N PRO A 90 -12.49 -4.99 1.56
CA PRO A 90 -12.20 -5.14 0.13
C PRO A 90 -10.70 -5.20 -0.19
N GLU A 91 -9.88 -4.42 0.51
CA GLU A 91 -8.42 -4.37 0.35
C GLU A 91 -7.78 -5.68 0.82
N GLU A 92 -8.21 -6.21 1.96
CA GLU A 92 -7.75 -7.50 2.48
C GLU A 92 -8.17 -8.67 1.57
N MET A 93 -9.39 -8.59 1.01
CA MET A 93 -9.90 -9.56 0.04
C MET A 93 -9.10 -9.52 -1.26
N GLU A 94 -8.69 -8.34 -1.71
CA GLU A 94 -7.85 -8.19 -2.89
C GLU A 94 -6.49 -8.87 -2.67
N VAL A 95 -5.83 -8.58 -1.53
CA VAL A 95 -4.58 -9.23 -1.13
C VAL A 95 -4.75 -10.75 -1.07
N ALA A 96 -5.81 -11.23 -0.42
CA ALA A 96 -6.10 -12.66 -0.30
C ALA A 96 -6.31 -13.32 -1.67
N THR A 97 -6.98 -12.64 -2.60
CA THR A 97 -7.22 -13.12 -3.96
C THR A 97 -5.92 -13.19 -4.76
N ARG A 98 -5.08 -12.15 -4.70
CA ARG A 98 -3.77 -12.15 -5.40
C ARG A 98 -2.86 -13.27 -4.89
N ARG A 99 -2.86 -13.49 -3.58
CA ARG A 99 -2.00 -14.48 -2.92
C ARG A 99 -2.60 -15.88 -2.88
N GLN A 100 -3.78 -16.11 -3.47
CA GLN A 100 -4.47 -17.41 -3.40
C GLN A 100 -3.58 -18.57 -3.87
N LYS A 101 -2.81 -18.34 -4.94
CA LYS A 101 -1.92 -19.32 -5.59
C LYS A 101 -0.59 -19.56 -4.87
N LEU A 102 -0.26 -18.77 -3.86
CA LEU A 102 0.99 -18.92 -3.11
C LEU A 102 0.88 -20.09 -2.12
N SER A 103 2.00 -20.77 -1.90
CA SER A 103 2.14 -21.78 -0.85
C SER A 103 1.97 -21.15 0.55
N PRO A 104 1.67 -21.96 1.58
CA PRO A 104 1.55 -21.43 2.95
C PRO A 104 2.81 -20.71 3.43
N LEU A 105 3.99 -21.21 3.08
CA LEU A 105 5.27 -20.59 3.43
C LEU A 105 5.44 -19.24 2.74
N GLU A 106 5.12 -19.13 1.45
CA GLU A 106 5.18 -17.87 0.71
C GLU A 106 4.19 -16.84 1.26
N LYS A 107 2.96 -17.27 1.60
CA LYS A 107 1.96 -16.41 2.26
C LYS A 107 2.48 -15.85 3.58
N HIS A 108 3.10 -16.71 4.40
CA HIS A 108 3.71 -16.29 5.66
C HIS A 108 4.82 -15.26 5.44
N ASN A 109 5.72 -15.52 4.49
CA ASN A 109 6.79 -14.58 4.14
C ASN A 109 6.24 -13.23 3.65
N CYS A 110 5.17 -13.24 2.86
CA CYS A 110 4.50 -11.99 2.46
C CYS A 110 3.96 -11.22 3.67
N THR A 111 3.32 -11.90 4.62
CA THR A 111 2.82 -11.24 5.85
C THR A 111 3.96 -10.64 6.67
N LEU A 112 5.09 -11.33 6.79
CA LEU A 112 6.28 -10.77 7.45
C LEU A 112 6.78 -9.52 6.73
N LEU A 113 6.88 -9.56 5.41
CA LEU A 113 7.33 -8.41 4.62
C LEU A 113 6.34 -7.24 4.64
N ASP A 114 5.02 -7.48 4.61
CA ASP A 114 3.98 -6.46 4.76
C ASP A 114 4.18 -5.67 6.06
N SER A 115 4.50 -6.38 7.15
CA SER A 115 4.74 -5.75 8.47
C SER A 115 6.08 -5.01 8.56
N ALA A 116 7.12 -5.50 7.88
CA ALA A 116 8.47 -4.95 7.96
C ALA A 116 8.70 -3.74 7.03
N LEU A 117 8.10 -3.74 5.84
CA LEU A 117 8.32 -2.72 4.81
C LEU A 117 8.04 -1.28 5.28
N PRO A 118 6.95 -0.98 6.02
CA PRO A 118 6.71 0.38 6.52
C PRO A 118 7.84 0.89 7.42
N GLN A 119 8.33 0.05 8.34
CA GLN A 119 9.43 0.43 9.23
C GLN A 119 10.73 0.63 8.47
N LEU A 120 11.06 -0.28 7.54
CA LEU A 120 12.26 -0.14 6.70
C LEU A 120 12.21 1.14 5.84
N HIS A 121 11.02 1.51 5.36
CA HIS A 121 10.82 2.75 4.64
C HIS A 121 11.07 3.97 5.53
N GLN A 122 10.52 3.99 6.74
CA GLN A 122 10.75 5.07 7.70
C GLN A 122 12.23 5.17 8.11
N ASN A 123 12.89 4.05 8.35
CA ASN A 123 14.32 4.00 8.66
C ASN A 123 15.15 4.59 7.52
N ALA A 124 14.89 4.18 6.28
CA ALA A 124 15.59 4.73 5.12
C ALA A 124 15.30 6.23 4.92
N ALA A 125 14.06 6.68 5.16
CA ALA A 125 13.69 8.09 5.04
C ALA A 125 14.36 8.97 6.11
N GLY A 126 14.47 8.48 7.35
CA GLY A 126 15.02 9.22 8.49
C GLY A 126 16.50 9.01 8.78
N ALA A 127 17.19 8.09 8.08
CA ALA A 127 18.61 7.81 8.31
C ALA A 127 19.48 9.04 8.02
N ASN A 128 20.47 9.25 8.90
CA ASN A 128 21.57 10.20 8.68
C ASN A 128 22.51 9.70 7.56
N THR A 129 23.45 10.55 7.15
CA THR A 129 24.38 10.26 6.05
C THR A 129 25.21 8.99 6.25
N GLU A 130 25.60 8.68 7.48
CA GLU A 130 26.45 7.51 7.79
C GLU A 130 25.68 6.18 7.69
N GLU A 131 24.38 6.19 8.04
CA GLU A 131 23.54 5.00 8.06
C GLU A 131 22.67 4.86 6.79
N LYS A 132 22.65 5.88 5.93
CA LYS A 132 21.78 5.99 4.76
C LYS A 132 21.90 4.79 3.83
N ASP A 133 23.11 4.47 3.40
CA ASP A 133 23.37 3.37 2.45
C ASP A 133 22.92 2.02 3.00
N LYS A 134 23.14 1.80 4.31
CA LYS A 134 22.72 0.57 4.99
C LYS A 134 21.20 0.49 5.06
N ALA A 135 20.52 1.56 5.46
CA ALA A 135 19.08 1.60 5.58
C ALA A 135 18.38 1.44 4.21
N GLU A 136 18.88 2.11 3.18
CA GLU A 136 18.39 1.96 1.80
C GLU A 136 18.65 0.57 1.22
N GLY A 137 19.81 -0.02 1.51
CA GLY A 137 20.15 -1.39 1.12
C GLY A 137 19.23 -2.43 1.75
N GLN A 138 18.84 -2.25 3.01
CA GLN A 138 17.87 -3.13 3.69
C GLN A 138 16.47 -2.99 3.08
N LEU A 139 16.01 -1.76 2.83
CA LEU A 139 14.74 -1.49 2.17
C LEU A 139 14.69 -2.08 0.76
N TYR A 140 15.77 -1.95 -0.01
CA TYR A 140 15.90 -2.54 -1.35
C TYR A 140 15.74 -4.06 -1.30
N LYS A 141 16.47 -4.74 -0.39
CA LYS A 141 16.38 -6.21 -0.25
C LYS A 141 14.96 -6.66 0.07
N ALA A 142 14.29 -5.98 1.00
CA ALA A 142 12.91 -6.29 1.37
C ALA A 142 11.93 -6.07 0.20
N ARG A 143 12.03 -4.94 -0.50
CA ARG A 143 11.20 -4.65 -1.69
C ARG A 143 11.43 -5.67 -2.81
N LYS A 144 12.67 -6.07 -3.03
CA LYS A 144 13.01 -7.10 -4.02
C LYS A 144 12.38 -8.44 -3.63
N ALA A 145 12.54 -8.89 -2.39
CA ALA A 145 11.92 -10.12 -1.90
C ALA A 145 10.40 -10.10 -2.02
N PHE A 146 9.76 -8.96 -1.71
CA PHE A 146 8.32 -8.77 -1.84
C PHE A 146 7.85 -8.96 -3.29
N ARG A 147 8.56 -8.34 -4.25
CA ARG A 147 8.30 -8.48 -5.69
C ARG A 147 8.53 -9.91 -6.17
N ASP A 148 9.64 -10.52 -5.78
CA ASP A 148 10.04 -11.87 -6.23
C ASP A 148 9.03 -12.94 -5.77
N LEU A 149 8.50 -12.81 -4.54
CA LEU A 149 7.44 -13.67 -4.01
C LEU A 149 6.04 -13.37 -4.59
N ARG A 150 5.90 -12.30 -5.38
CA ARG A 150 4.62 -11.79 -5.88
C ARG A 150 3.60 -11.57 -4.75
N CYS A 151 4.12 -11.03 -3.65
CA CYS A 151 3.30 -10.36 -2.66
C CYS A 151 2.66 -9.10 -3.30
#